data_AF-G8BDP2-F1
#
_entry.id   AF-G8BDP2-F1
#
_cell.length_a   1.000
_cell.length_b   1.000
_cell.length_c   1.000
_cell.angle_alpha   90.00
_cell.angle_beta   90.00
_cell.angle_gamma   90.00
#
_symmetry.space_group_name_H-M   'P 1'
#
loop_
_entity.id
_entity.type
_entity.pdbx_description
1 polymer ?
#
loop_
_entity_poly.entity_id
_entity_poly.type
_entity_poly.pdbx_seq_one_letter_code
_entity_poly.pdbx_strand_id
1 'polypeptide(L)'
;MSYPKKKKGYSDVDLPTNPNLPAWIITPKEEKAIFERWRKKTFAKCDDLIRRYIECSNSYANPLEAMEKCKQANQASLDCVAQYQKQEYLDQERDLFIKEKIEKKKLYKQKLKELQEQKEGKEI
;
A
#
# COMPACT_ATOMS: atom_id res chain seq x y z
N MET A 1 -11.78 17.88 19.89
CA MET A 1 -12.21 16.98 18.79
C MET A 1 -11.42 15.68 18.91
N SER A 2 -12.08 14.56 19.19
CA SER A 2 -11.42 13.24 19.21
C SER A 2 -11.35 12.73 17.77
N TYR A 3 -10.15 12.69 17.18
CA TYR A 3 -9.96 12.11 15.85
C TYR A 3 -10.29 10.61 15.89
N PRO A 4 -11.13 10.09 14.97
CA PRO A 4 -11.42 8.66 14.95
C PRO A 4 -10.11 7.87 14.74
N LYS A 5 -9.91 6.83 15.56
CA LYS A 5 -8.73 5.94 15.50
C LYS A 5 -8.47 5.55 14.04
N LYS A 6 -7.24 5.77 13.55
CA LYS A 6 -6.82 5.40 12.18
C LYS A 6 -7.19 3.93 11.92
N LYS A 7 -8.20 3.68 11.08
CA LYS A 7 -8.55 2.33 10.64
C LYS A 7 -7.36 1.79 9.84
N LYS A 8 -6.89 0.58 10.14
CA LYS A 8 -5.81 -0.08 9.38
C LYS A 8 -6.28 -0.30 7.95
N GLY A 9 -5.46 0.07 6.97
CA GLY A 9 -5.74 -0.20 5.55
C GLY A 9 -5.54 -1.68 5.21
N TYR A 10 -5.97 -2.08 4.01
CA TYR A 10 -5.69 -3.44 3.50
C TYR A 10 -4.19 -3.69 3.32
N SER A 11 -3.42 -2.63 3.06
CA SER A 11 -1.96 -2.65 3.02
C SER A 11 -1.28 -2.84 4.39
N ASP A 12 -1.99 -2.60 5.49
CA ASP A 12 -1.42 -2.64 6.86
C ASP A 12 -1.74 -3.95 7.61
N VAL A 13 -2.37 -4.91 6.93
CA VAL A 13 -2.84 -6.19 7.48
C VAL A 13 -2.33 -7.33 6.61
N ASP A 14 -1.88 -8.42 7.23
CA ASP A 14 -1.51 -9.63 6.49
C ASP A 14 -2.77 -10.29 5.94
N LEU A 15 -2.97 -10.21 4.63
CA LEU A 15 -4.16 -10.77 3.99
C LEU A 15 -4.04 -12.29 3.91
N PRO A 16 -5.12 -13.04 4.20
CA PRO A 16 -5.11 -14.48 4.09
C PRO A 16 -4.90 -14.88 2.63
N THR A 17 -3.70 -15.36 2.32
CA THR A 17 -3.36 -15.93 1.02
C THR A 17 -3.64 -17.43 1.04
N ASN A 18 -4.42 -17.94 0.08
CA ASN A 18 -4.65 -19.38 -0.05
C ASN A 18 -3.35 -20.07 -0.52
N PRO A 19 -2.76 -21.00 0.28
CA PRO A 19 -1.50 -21.66 -0.07
C PRO A 19 -1.57 -22.53 -1.33
N ASN A 20 -2.77 -22.99 -1.69
CA ASN A 20 -3.02 -23.86 -2.84
C ASN A 20 -3.07 -23.09 -4.16
N LEU A 21 -3.27 -21.77 -4.11
CA LEU A 21 -3.26 -20.96 -5.32
C LEU A 21 -1.81 -20.66 -5.75
N PRO A 22 -1.56 -20.53 -7.07
CA PRO A 22 -0.32 -19.98 -7.57
C PRO A 22 -0.10 -18.55 -7.05
N ALA A 23 1.17 -18.19 -6.80
CA ALA A 23 1.51 -16.89 -6.23
C ALA A 23 1.20 -15.71 -7.17
N TRP A 24 1.13 -15.96 -8.48
CA TRP A 24 0.78 -14.98 -9.51
C TRP A 24 -0.72 -14.63 -9.54
N ILE A 25 -1.57 -15.39 -8.85
CA ILE A 25 -2.99 -15.04 -8.70
C ILE A 25 -3.11 -13.99 -7.59
N ILE A 26 -3.60 -12.81 -7.96
CA ILE A 26 -3.90 -11.70 -7.05
C ILE A 26 -5.41 -11.64 -6.86
N THR A 27 -5.88 -11.75 -5.62
CA THR A 27 -7.30 -11.62 -5.27
C THR A 27 -7.73 -10.15 -5.22
N PRO A 28 -9.03 -9.82 -5.34
CA PRO A 28 -9.49 -8.43 -5.27
C PRO A 28 -9.09 -7.68 -3.98
N LYS A 29 -8.98 -8.40 -2.85
CA LYS A 29 -8.51 -7.80 -1.58
C LYS A 29 -7.02 -7.48 -1.62
N GLU A 30 -6.23 -8.38 -2.19
CA GLU A 30 -4.78 -8.18 -2.39
C GLU A 30 -4.53 -7.04 -3.39
N GLU A 31 -5.28 -6.97 -4.48
CA GLU A 31 -5.21 -5.88 -5.45
C GLU A 31 -5.47 -4.51 -4.79
N LYS A 32 -6.46 -4.46 -3.87
CA LYS A 32 -6.73 -3.25 -3.10
C LYS A 32 -5.57 -2.87 -2.17
N ALA A 33 -4.90 -3.85 -1.55
CA ALA A 33 -3.71 -3.61 -0.74
C ALA A 33 -2.52 -3.11 -1.58
N ILE A 34 -2.32 -3.67 -2.77
CA ILE A 34 -1.30 -3.23 -3.74
C ILE A 34 -1.56 -1.79 -4.14
N PHE A 35 -2.81 -1.47 -4.50
CA PHE A 35 -3.21 -0.11 -4.85
C PHE A 35 -2.99 0.89 -3.71
N GLU A 36 -3.32 0.51 -2.47
CA GLU A 36 -3.05 1.34 -1.30
C GLU A 36 -1.55 1.56 -1.07
N ARG A 37 -0.71 0.52 -1.22
CA ARG A 37 0.75 0.60 -1.07
C ARG A 37 1.35 1.50 -2.14
N TRP A 38 0.95 1.30 -3.39
CA TRP A 38 1.32 2.15 -4.51
C TRP A 38 0.94 3.61 -4.25
N ARG A 39 -0.32 3.86 -3.85
CA ARG A 39 -0.79 5.21 -3.51
C ARG A 39 0.05 5.82 -2.39
N LYS A 40 0.31 5.10 -1.30
CA LYS A 40 1.16 5.59 -0.19
C LYS A 40 2.56 5.99 -0.70
N LYS A 41 3.18 5.16 -1.55
CA LYS A 41 4.51 5.46 -2.14
C LYS A 41 4.48 6.67 -3.07
N THR A 42 3.45 6.79 -3.92
CA THR A 42 3.27 7.94 -4.80
C THR A 42 3.09 9.23 -4.00
N PHE A 43 2.23 9.22 -2.99
CA PHE A 43 2.02 10.38 -2.12
C PHE A 43 3.29 10.75 -1.34
N ALA A 44 4.08 9.77 -0.90
CA ALA A 44 5.35 10.03 -0.23
C ALA A 44 6.38 10.74 -1.14
N LYS A 45 6.37 10.47 -2.44
CA LYS A 45 7.24 11.18 -3.40
C LYS A 45 6.84 12.64 -3.64
N CYS A 46 5.55 12.95 -3.47
CA CYS A 46 4.99 14.30 -3.68
C CYS A 46 4.71 15.03 -2.36
N ASP A 47 5.19 14.49 -1.22
CA ASP A 47 4.83 14.96 0.11
C ASP A 47 5.18 16.45 0.31
N ASP A 48 6.30 16.91 -0.22
CA ASP A 48 6.73 18.31 -0.12
C ASP A 48 5.75 19.28 -0.82
N LEU A 49 5.25 18.91 -2.00
CA LEU A 49 4.29 19.73 -2.74
C LEU A 49 2.92 19.71 -2.08
N ILE A 50 2.52 18.57 -1.53
CA ILE A 50 1.27 18.40 -0.79
C ILE A 50 1.32 19.22 0.51
N ARG A 51 2.45 19.22 1.24
CA ARG A 51 2.65 20.04 2.44
C ARG A 51 2.53 21.53 2.13
N ARG A 52 3.14 22.02 1.05
CA ARG A 52 3.00 23.43 0.62
C ARG A 52 1.55 23.80 0.33
N TYR A 53 0.79 22.90 -0.31
CA TYR A 53 -0.64 23.11 -0.52
C TYR A 53 -1.40 23.14 0.81
N ILE A 54 -1.11 22.22 1.74
CA ILE A 54 -1.75 22.17 3.06
C ILE A 54 -1.44 23.44 3.86
N GLU A 55 -0.18 23.87 3.91
CA GLU A 55 0.26 25.09 4.59
C GLU A 55 -0.45 26.33 4.02
N CYS A 56 -0.52 26.44 2.70
CA CYS A 56 -1.28 27.48 2.04
C CYS A 56 -2.77 27.40 2.42
N SER A 57 -3.39 26.22 2.34
CA SER A 57 -4.82 26.06 2.62
C SER A 57 -5.18 26.38 4.07
N ASN A 58 -4.30 26.07 5.01
CA ASN A 58 -4.47 26.33 6.44
C ASN A 58 -4.29 27.81 6.80
N SER A 59 -3.67 28.61 5.91
CA SER A 59 -3.52 30.06 6.12
C SER A 59 -4.81 30.85 5.90
N TYR A 60 -5.83 30.23 5.28
CA TYR A 60 -7.12 30.85 5.01
C TYR A 60 -8.22 30.24 5.88
N ALA A 61 -9.10 31.08 6.44
CA ALA A 61 -10.24 30.63 7.23
C ALA A 61 -11.39 30.08 6.37
N ASN A 62 -11.50 30.56 5.13
CA ASN A 62 -12.55 30.14 4.19
C ASN A 62 -11.99 29.11 3.18
N PRO A 63 -12.57 27.89 3.11
CA PRO A 63 -12.15 26.86 2.15
C PRO A 63 -12.23 27.28 0.68
N LEU A 64 -13.22 28.10 0.31
CA LEU A 64 -13.37 28.57 -1.08
C LEU A 64 -12.23 29.53 -1.46
N GLU A 65 -11.85 30.41 -0.54
CA GLU A 65 -10.73 31.32 -0.71
C GLU A 65 -9.39 30.57 -0.76
N ALA A 66 -9.21 29.57 0.12
CA ALA A 66 -8.07 28.67 0.10
C ALA A 66 -7.92 27.97 -1.26
N MET A 67 -9.02 27.44 -1.83
CA MET A 67 -8.98 26.77 -3.13
C MET A 67 -8.56 27.70 -4.27
N GLU A 68 -9.02 28.95 -4.25
CA GLU A 68 -8.67 29.92 -5.29
C GLU A 68 -7.23 30.41 -5.15
N LYS A 69 -6.82 30.82 -3.94
CA LYS A 69 -5.49 31.38 -3.68
C LYS A 69 -4.38 30.32 -3.71
N CYS A 70 -4.66 29.10 -3.27
CA CYS A 70 -3.70 27.99 -3.28
C CYS A 70 -3.79 27.12 -4.53
N LYS A 71 -4.51 27.56 -5.57
CA LYS A 71 -4.72 26.80 -6.81
C LYS A 71 -3.40 26.34 -7.45
N GLN A 72 -2.38 27.20 -7.47
CA GLN A 72 -1.08 26.87 -8.05
C GLN A 72 -0.37 25.75 -7.26
N ALA A 73 -0.38 25.83 -5.92
CA ALA A 73 0.20 24.80 -5.06
C ALA A 73 -0.57 23.46 -5.19
N ASN A 74 -1.90 23.53 -5.27
CA ASN A 74 -2.74 22.37 -5.51
C ASN A 74 -2.40 21.72 -6.87
N GLN A 75 -2.33 22.52 -7.93
CA GLN A 75 -2.01 22.02 -9.27
C GLN A 75 -0.64 21.35 -9.30
N ALA A 76 0.39 21.98 -8.72
CA ALA A 76 1.72 21.38 -8.63
C ALA A 76 1.71 20.03 -7.90
N SER A 77 0.93 19.91 -6.81
CA SER A 77 0.78 18.64 -6.09
C SER A 77 0.07 17.56 -6.94
N LEU A 78 -0.97 17.93 -7.68
CA LEU A 78 -1.71 17.04 -8.56
C LEU A 78 -0.87 16.59 -9.75
N ASP A 79 -0.12 17.50 -10.36
CA ASP A 79 0.77 17.22 -11.48
C ASP A 79 1.87 16.23 -11.07
N CYS A 80 2.44 16.40 -9.87
CA CYS A 80 3.39 15.44 -9.32
C CYS A 80 2.76 14.05 -9.17
N VAL A 81 1.58 13.95 -8.56
CA VAL A 81 0.90 12.66 -8.38
C VAL A 81 0.57 12.01 -9.72
N ALA A 82 0.12 12.79 -10.70
CA ALA A 82 -0.23 12.31 -12.04
C ALA A 82 0.96 11.65 -12.77
N GLN A 83 2.19 12.12 -12.54
CA GLN A 83 3.39 11.50 -13.13
C GLN A 83 3.63 10.07 -12.63
N TYR A 84 3.26 9.79 -11.39
CA TYR A 84 3.41 8.47 -10.76
C TYR A 84 2.13 7.64 -10.82
N GLN A 85 1.01 8.24 -11.24
CA GLN A 85 -0.26 7.56 -11.44
C GLN A 85 -0.31 6.76 -12.75
N LYS A 86 0.81 6.13 -13.13
CA LYS A 86 0.95 5.33 -14.35
C LYS A 86 0.83 3.85 -14.04
N GLN A 87 0.33 3.09 -15.03
CA GLN A 87 0.19 1.64 -14.92
C GLN A 87 1.53 0.93 -14.62
N GLU A 88 2.64 1.44 -15.18
CA GLU A 88 3.99 0.90 -14.94
C GLU A 88 4.35 0.82 -13.45
N TYR A 89 4.02 1.85 -12.67
CA TYR A 89 4.31 1.86 -11.22
C TYR A 89 3.37 0.94 -10.45
N LEU A 90 2.14 0.72 -10.93
CA LEU A 90 1.24 -0.24 -10.33
C LEU A 90 1.71 -1.68 -10.59
N ASP A 91 2.18 -1.95 -11.81
CA ASP A 91 2.71 -3.26 -12.20
C ASP A 91 3.98 -3.61 -11.41
N GLN A 92 4.86 -2.63 -11.15
CA GLN A 92 5.99 -2.81 -10.24
C GLN A 92 5.57 -3.24 -8.82
N GLU A 93 4.50 -2.65 -8.28
CA GLU A 93 3.99 -3.04 -6.96
C GLU A 93 3.32 -4.42 -6.97
N ARG A 94 2.68 -4.81 -8.08
CA ARG A 94 2.15 -6.17 -8.27
C ARG A 94 3.28 -7.20 -8.29
N ASP A 95 4.36 -6.93 -9.02
CA ASP A 95 5.53 -7.81 -9.07
C ASP A 95 6.19 -7.97 -7.71
N LEU A 96 6.34 -6.87 -6.97
CA LEU A 96 6.86 -6.91 -5.59
C LEU A 96 5.96 -7.78 -4.70
N PHE A 97 4.64 -7.62 -4.81
CA PHE A 97 3.68 -8.41 -4.04
C PHE A 97 3.73 -9.90 -4.39
N ILE A 98 3.86 -10.24 -5.68
CA ILE A 98 4.01 -11.63 -6.13
C ILE A 98 5.32 -12.23 -5.57
N LYS A 99 6.43 -11.49 -5.58
CA LYS A 99 7.70 -11.93 -4.98
C LYS A 99 7.55 -12.22 -3.48
N GLU A 100 6.90 -11.34 -2.74
CA GLU A 100 6.58 -11.52 -1.32
C GLU A 100 5.72 -12.77 -1.09
N LYS A 101 4.72 -13.03 -1.95
CA LYS A 101 3.90 -14.27 -1.91
C LYS A 101 4.72 -15.53 -2.15
N ILE A 102 5.64 -15.51 -3.10
CA ILE A 102 6.53 -16.65 -3.39
C ILE A 102 7.38 -16.96 -2.16
N GLU A 103 7.96 -15.94 -1.53
CA GLU A 103 8.77 -16.08 -0.32
C GLU A 103 7.96 -16.64 0.86
N LYS A 104 6.79 -16.05 1.14
CA LYS A 104 5.87 -16.57 2.17
C LYS A 104 5.50 -18.04 1.93
N LYS A 105 5.26 -18.43 0.67
CA LYS A 105 4.95 -19.81 0.31
C LYS A 105 6.13 -20.76 0.56
N LYS A 106 7.37 -20.33 0.30
CA LYS A 106 8.58 -21.10 0.60
C LYS A 106 8.73 -21.33 2.11
N LEU A 107 8.61 -20.26 2.90
CA LEU A 107 8.69 -20.33 4.36
C LEU A 107 7.59 -21.22 4.95
N TYR A 108 6.37 -21.14 4.42
CA TYR A 108 5.26 -21.99 4.85
C TYR A 108 5.56 -23.48 4.58
N LYS A 109 6.09 -23.83 3.40
CA LYS A 109 6.48 -25.20 3.08
C LYS A 109 7.59 -25.73 4.00
N GLN A 110 8.59 -24.90 4.31
CA GLN A 110 9.67 -25.26 5.24
C GLN A 110 9.12 -25.57 6.64
N LYS A 111 8.27 -24.69 7.18
CA LYS A 111 7.61 -24.91 8.47
C LYS A 111 6.76 -26.18 8.50
N LEU A 112 6.03 -26.46 7.42
CA LEU A 112 5.26 -27.71 7.33
C LEU A 112 6.16 -28.95 7.36
N LYS A 113 7.32 -28.91 6.69
CA LYS A 113 8.30 -30.00 6.69
C LYS A 113 8.89 -30.22 8.08
N GLU A 114 9.31 -29.14 8.75
CA GLU A 114 9.82 -29.19 10.13
C GLU A 114 8.79 -29.78 11.10
N LEU A 115 7.51 -29.41 10.96
CA LEU A 115 6.43 -29.95 11.77
C LEU A 115 6.14 -31.43 11.49
N GLN A 116 6.33 -31.89 10.25
CA GLN A 116 6.22 -33.32 9.90
C GLN A 116 7.37 -34.13 10.53
N GLU A 117 8.61 -33.66 10.37
CA GLU A 117 9.81 -34.30 10.94
C GLU A 117 9.74 -34.37 12.48
N GLN A 118 9.23 -33.32 13.14
CA GLN A 118 9.01 -33.32 14.59
C GLN A 118 7.92 -34.29 15.06
N LYS A 119 6.93 -34.61 14.23
CA LYS A 119 5.91 -35.60 14.55
C LYS A 119 6.45 -37.01 14.39
N GLU A 120 7.11 -37.28 13.27
CA GLU A 120 7.72 -38.58 12.98
C GLU A 120 8.84 -38.92 13.99
N GLY A 121 9.63 -37.94 14.42
CA GLY A 121 10.66 -38.13 15.45
C GLY A 121 10.15 -38.26 16.89
N LYS A 122 8.85 -38.03 17.15
CA LYS A 122 8.20 -38.26 18.47
C LYS A 122 7.47 -39.60 18.56
N GLU A 123 7.32 -40.31 17.45
CA GLU A 123 6.68 -41.62 17.37
C GLU A 123 7.68 -42.80 17.49
N ILE A 124 8.95 -42.51 17.83
CA ILE A 124 10.00 -43.47 18.21
C ILE A 124 10.31 -43.29 19.69
#